data_AF-A0A1B7HT36-F1
#
_entry.id   AF-A0A1B7HT36-F1
#
_cell.length_a   1.000
_cell.length_b   1.000
_cell.length_c   1.000
_cell.angle_alpha   90.00
_cell.angle_beta   90.00
_cell.angle_gamma   90.00
#
_symmetry.space_group_name_H-M   'P 1'
#
loop_
_entity.id
_entity.type
_entity.pdbx_description
1 polymer ?
#
loop_
_entity_poly.entity_id
_entity_poly.type
_entity_poly.pdbx_seq_one_letter_code
_entity_poly.pdbx_strand_id
1 'polypeptide(L)'
;MRSESFKIRNGIASVVRIIHDFRERLDVRQKLYFNLLLLLLLLPIFGFLFGSFIKKGLLLIFIFYWSAVVIYDLTRAYNIIYSHLVGKALLLLGFTLCTNVALSIAGIVVNDITTVSPSNFPHAVILISIGVIPMIIAIVMLLMYFAILVTSSLWALFVLLYDHGFKTFIFPEYDVRKKKFLHKTTRLVQILSISLYCVYVYSFFQNTLNEYSNFLYKNSKSFIYTFEMYSKSPCKDIPEGKVAFIGDDKILHAKRNGEIMTFKIYTCDYKTN
;
A
#
# COMPACT_ATOMS: atom_id res chain seq x y z
N MET A 1 51.87 -16.68 10.07
CA MET A 1 50.45 -16.60 10.47
C MET A 1 50.10 -15.40 11.37
N ARG A 2 50.87 -15.03 12.40
CA ARG A 2 50.53 -13.88 13.31
C ARG A 2 50.64 -12.48 12.67
N SER A 3 51.45 -12.33 11.62
CA SER A 3 51.66 -11.06 10.89
C SER A 3 50.52 -10.72 9.93
N GLU A 4 49.92 -11.73 9.28
CA GLU A 4 48.81 -11.52 8.34
C GLU A 4 47.49 -11.19 9.06
N SER A 5 47.20 -11.83 10.20
CA SER A 5 46.02 -11.51 11.00
C SER A 5 46.07 -10.08 11.57
N PHE A 6 47.27 -9.56 11.86
CA PHE A 6 47.46 -8.17 12.31
C PHE A 6 47.25 -7.14 11.17
N LYS A 7 47.74 -7.43 9.96
CA LYS A 7 47.49 -6.59 8.77
C LYS A 7 46.01 -6.52 8.41
N ILE A 8 45.30 -7.67 8.45
CA ILE A 8 43.85 -7.73 8.16
C ILE A 8 43.06 -6.92 9.21
N ARG A 9 43.38 -7.06 10.50
CA ARG A 9 42.70 -6.31 11.58
C ARG A 9 42.89 -4.80 11.46
N ASN A 10 44.10 -4.36 11.09
CA ASN A 10 44.39 -2.93 10.89
C ASN A 10 43.73 -2.37 9.62
N GLY A 11 43.62 -3.17 8.55
CA GLY A 11 42.89 -2.81 7.33
C GLY A 11 41.37 -2.68 7.57
N ILE A 12 40.78 -3.58 8.36
CA ILE A 12 39.36 -3.48 8.72
C ILE A 12 39.12 -2.22 9.58
N ALA A 13 40.00 -1.94 10.54
CA ALA A 13 39.88 -0.77 11.40
C ALA A 13 40.08 0.58 10.68
N SER A 14 40.83 0.61 9.57
CA SER A 14 40.95 1.82 8.74
C SER A 14 39.70 2.02 7.87
N VAL A 15 39.17 0.95 7.27
CA VAL A 15 37.94 0.99 6.47
C VAL A 15 36.74 1.41 7.33
N VAL A 16 36.61 0.86 8.54
CA VAL A 16 35.53 1.24 9.47
C VAL A 16 35.60 2.73 9.84
N ARG A 17 36.80 3.27 10.07
CA ARG A 17 36.98 4.71 10.33
C ARG A 17 36.59 5.57 9.13
N ILE A 18 37.01 5.21 7.93
CA ILE A 18 36.64 5.93 6.70
C ILE A 18 35.11 5.94 6.51
N ILE A 19 34.44 4.80 6.74
CA ILE A 19 32.98 4.70 6.65
C ILE A 19 32.30 5.55 7.72
N HIS A 20 32.84 5.56 8.94
CA HIS A 20 32.32 6.36 10.04
C HIS A 20 32.41 7.87 9.73
N ASP A 21 33.59 8.34 9.34
CA ASP A 21 33.84 9.76 9.00
C ASP A 21 33.01 10.21 7.79
N PHE A 22 32.81 9.31 6.82
CA PHE A 22 31.91 9.57 5.69
C PHE A 22 30.46 9.66 6.15
N ARG A 23 30.00 8.75 7.02
CA ARG A 23 28.63 8.71 7.55
C ARG A 23 28.30 9.95 8.38
N GLU A 24 29.24 10.50 9.14
CA GLU A 24 29.01 11.70 9.94
C GLU A 24 28.65 12.92 9.08
N ARG A 25 29.22 13.01 7.88
CA ARG A 25 28.96 14.09 6.92
C ARG A 25 27.59 13.99 6.22
N LEU A 26 26.89 12.86 6.35
CA LEU A 26 25.63 12.59 5.68
C LEU A 26 24.42 13.15 6.47
N ASP A 27 23.49 13.75 5.74
CA ASP A 27 22.14 14.09 6.24
C ASP A 27 21.43 12.81 6.73
N VAL A 28 20.44 12.94 7.63
CA VAL A 28 19.62 11.80 8.12
C VAL A 28 19.07 10.94 6.97
N ARG A 29 18.55 11.58 5.91
CA ARG A 29 18.04 10.90 4.72
C ARG A 29 19.11 10.09 4.01
N GLN A 30 20.29 10.68 3.86
CA GLN A 30 21.42 10.02 3.20
C GLN A 30 21.89 8.82 4.00
N LYS A 31 21.87 8.90 5.33
CA LYS A 31 22.16 7.77 6.22
C LYS A 31 21.19 6.62 6.02
N LEU A 32 19.89 6.89 5.86
CA LEU A 32 18.87 5.86 5.61
C LEU A 32 19.12 5.11 4.29
N TYR A 33 19.33 5.84 3.19
CA TYR A 33 19.61 5.23 1.88
C TYR A 33 20.98 4.56 1.81
N PHE A 34 21.98 5.10 2.52
CA PHE A 34 23.28 4.47 2.65
C PHE A 34 23.18 3.12 3.37
N ASN A 35 22.44 3.06 4.48
CA ASN A 35 22.17 1.81 5.19
C ASN A 35 21.41 0.80 4.32
N LEU A 36 20.42 1.28 3.55
CA LEU A 36 19.67 0.45 2.62
C LEU A 36 20.58 -0.17 1.55
N LEU A 37 21.49 0.63 0.98
CA LEU A 37 22.46 0.18 -0.02
C LEU A 37 23.46 -0.81 0.59
N LEU A 38 23.91 -0.57 1.83
CA LEU A 38 24.78 -1.49 2.55
C LEU A 38 24.09 -2.84 2.78
N LEU A 39 22.83 -2.83 3.23
CA LEU A 39 22.04 -4.06 3.42
C LEU A 39 21.84 -4.82 2.09
N LEU A 40 21.62 -4.09 1.00
CA LEU A 40 21.53 -4.67 -0.34
C LEU A 40 22.83 -5.37 -0.77
N LEU A 41 23.99 -4.78 -0.47
CA LEU A 41 25.30 -5.38 -0.76
C LEU A 41 25.61 -6.61 0.11
N LEU A 42 25.10 -6.66 1.34
CA LEU A 42 25.28 -7.81 2.22
C LEU A 42 24.47 -9.03 1.78
N LEU A 43 23.33 -8.86 1.11
CA LEU A 43 22.46 -9.95 0.64
C LEU A 43 23.19 -11.06 -0.16
N PRO A 44 23.94 -10.74 -1.25
CA PRO A 44 24.64 -11.78 -2.01
C PRO A 44 25.80 -12.42 -1.20
N ILE A 45 26.49 -11.65 -0.37
CA ILE A 45 27.63 -12.13 0.44
C ILE A 45 27.16 -13.17 1.46
N PHE A 46 26.13 -12.83 2.24
CA PHE A 46 25.56 -13.76 3.22
C PHE A 46 24.83 -14.94 2.56
N GLY A 47 24.22 -14.71 1.39
CA GLY A 47 23.60 -15.78 0.62
C GLY A 47 24.61 -16.82 0.12
N PHE A 48 25.81 -16.39 -0.27
CA PHE A 48 26.90 -17.29 -0.66
C PHE A 48 27.48 -18.05 0.55
N LEU A 49 27.68 -17.36 1.69
CA LEU A 49 28.35 -17.94 2.86
C LEU A 49 27.45 -18.84 3.72
N PHE A 50 26.17 -18.50 3.89
CA PHE A 50 25.28 -19.12 4.89
C PHE A 50 24.04 -19.79 4.29
N GLY A 51 23.96 -19.86 2.96
CA GLY A 51 22.90 -20.58 2.24
C GLY A 51 21.54 -19.88 2.16
N SER A 52 20.56 -20.58 1.60
CA SER A 52 19.26 -20.03 1.17
C SER A 52 18.37 -19.57 2.34
N PHE A 53 18.44 -20.20 3.51
CA PHE A 53 17.61 -19.85 4.66
C PHE A 53 17.93 -18.44 5.19
N ILE A 54 19.20 -18.15 5.42
CA ILE A 54 19.66 -16.83 5.88
C ILE A 54 19.37 -15.75 4.83
N LYS A 55 19.53 -16.08 3.54
CA LYS A 55 19.18 -15.17 2.43
C LYS A 55 17.72 -14.73 2.48
N LYS A 56 16.78 -15.66 2.72
CA LYS A 56 15.34 -15.33 2.83
C LYS A 56 15.05 -14.42 4.03
N GLY A 57 15.63 -14.73 5.19
CA GLY A 57 15.49 -13.90 6.39
C GLY A 57 16.03 -12.47 6.19
N LEU A 58 17.22 -12.35 5.62
CA LEU A 58 17.84 -11.05 5.35
C LEU A 58 17.06 -10.25 4.30
N LEU A 59 16.46 -10.92 3.31
CA LEU A 59 15.59 -10.29 2.31
C LEU A 59 14.31 -9.73 2.94
N LEU A 60 13.72 -10.43 3.93
CA LEU A 60 12.56 -9.93 4.67
C LEU A 60 12.92 -8.68 5.49
N ILE A 61 14.08 -8.69 6.17
CA ILE A 61 14.59 -7.51 6.89
C ILE A 61 14.82 -6.35 5.93
N PHE A 62 15.38 -6.62 4.74
CA PHE A 62 15.56 -5.60 3.70
C PHE A 62 14.24 -4.99 3.25
N ILE A 63 13.22 -5.79 2.94
CA ILE A 63 11.90 -5.28 2.53
C ILE A 63 11.25 -4.45 3.64
N PHE A 64 11.36 -4.91 4.89
CA PHE A 64 10.83 -4.18 6.04
C PHE A 64 11.53 -2.82 6.22
N TYR A 65 12.87 -2.81 6.18
CA TYR A 65 13.65 -1.58 6.27
C TYR A 65 13.36 -0.64 5.10
N TRP A 66 13.28 -1.17 3.88
CA TRP A 66 12.97 -0.40 2.67
C TRP A 66 11.58 0.25 2.77
N SER A 67 10.58 -0.50 3.25
CA SER A 67 9.24 0.02 3.51
C SER A 67 9.27 1.17 4.52
N ALA A 68 10.02 1.04 5.62
CA ALA A 68 10.16 2.11 6.60
C ALA A 68 10.80 3.38 6.01
N VAL A 69 11.83 3.23 5.17
CA VAL A 69 12.48 4.36 4.48
C VAL A 69 11.52 5.07 3.53
N VAL A 70 10.74 4.31 2.75
CA VAL A 70 9.75 4.87 1.83
C VAL A 70 8.61 5.55 2.59
N ILE A 71 8.09 4.95 3.66
CA ILE A 71 7.06 5.55 4.52
C ILE A 71 7.55 6.88 5.11
N TYR A 72 8.80 6.93 5.56
CA TYR A 72 9.41 8.18 6.05
C TYR A 72 9.42 9.28 4.98
N ASP A 73 9.83 8.95 3.75
CA ASP A 73 9.85 9.92 2.64
C ASP A 73 8.42 10.33 2.21
N LEU A 74 7.46 9.40 2.17
CA LEU A 74 6.05 9.67 1.87
C LEU A 74 5.40 10.55 2.93
N THR A 75 5.66 10.30 4.21
CA THR A 75 5.15 11.13 5.32
C THR A 75 5.67 12.56 5.23
N ARG A 76 6.95 12.72 4.86
CA ARG A 76 7.54 14.04 4.64
C ARG A 76 6.92 14.72 3.41
N ALA A 77 6.73 14.00 2.31
CA ALA A 77 6.07 14.54 1.12
C ALA A 77 4.63 14.97 1.44
N TYR A 78 3.89 14.16 2.19
CA TYR A 78 2.56 14.49 2.70
C TYR A 78 2.58 15.79 3.53
N ASN A 79 3.50 15.92 4.49
CA ASN A 79 3.60 17.14 5.32
C ASN A 79 3.89 18.40 4.49
N ILE A 80 4.69 18.28 3.41
CA ILE A 80 4.97 19.39 2.49
C ILE A 80 3.72 19.73 1.67
N ILE A 81 2.99 18.74 1.16
CA ILE A 81 1.76 18.99 0.40
C ILE A 81 0.70 19.61 1.32
N TYR A 82 0.55 19.08 2.53
CA TYR A 82 -0.44 19.51 3.51
C TYR A 82 -0.17 20.92 4.06
N SER A 83 1.05 21.43 4.01
CA SER A 83 1.31 22.81 4.43
C SER A 83 0.66 23.85 3.50
N HIS A 84 0.38 23.49 2.25
CA HIS A 84 -0.25 24.36 1.26
C HIS A 84 -1.77 24.16 1.20
N LEU A 85 -2.53 25.25 1.08
CA LEU A 85 -4.00 25.21 1.00
C LEU A 85 -4.50 24.33 -0.16
N VAL A 86 -3.92 24.51 -1.35
CA VAL A 86 -4.23 23.70 -2.54
C VAL A 86 -3.93 22.22 -2.31
N GLY A 87 -2.82 21.92 -1.62
CA GLY A 87 -2.46 20.55 -1.28
C GLY A 87 -3.44 19.90 -0.31
N LYS A 88 -3.94 20.63 0.70
CA LYS A 88 -5.01 20.13 1.59
C LYS A 88 -6.29 19.84 0.82
N ALA A 89 -6.72 20.74 -0.05
CA ALA A 89 -7.92 20.55 -0.87
C ALA A 89 -7.79 19.31 -1.77
N LEU A 90 -6.64 19.13 -2.41
CA LEU A 90 -6.37 17.98 -3.28
C LEU A 90 -6.32 16.66 -2.50
N LEU A 91 -5.71 16.64 -1.31
CA LEU A 91 -5.70 15.47 -0.43
C LEU A 91 -7.11 15.10 0.04
N LEU A 92 -7.94 16.08 0.39
CA LEU A 92 -9.33 15.85 0.78
C LEU A 92 -10.14 15.26 -0.38
N LEU A 93 -10.03 15.84 -1.58
CA LEU A 93 -10.70 15.33 -2.78
C LEU A 93 -10.26 13.89 -3.10
N GLY A 94 -8.96 13.62 -3.04
CA GLY A 94 -8.42 12.27 -3.25
C GLY A 94 -8.92 11.26 -2.22
N PHE A 95 -8.96 11.66 -0.94
CA PHE A 95 -9.50 10.81 0.13
C PHE A 95 -10.98 10.50 -0.09
N THR A 96 -11.81 11.51 -0.34
CA THR A 96 -13.24 11.33 -0.62
C THR A 96 -13.47 10.44 -1.84
N LEU A 97 -12.68 10.61 -2.91
CA LEU A 97 -12.76 9.76 -4.09
C LEU A 97 -12.43 8.30 -3.77
N CYS A 98 -11.33 8.04 -3.05
CA CYS A 98 -10.96 6.68 -2.64
C CYS A 98 -12.02 6.03 -1.74
N THR A 99 -12.59 6.77 -0.78
CA THR A 99 -13.66 6.26 0.09
C THR A 99 -14.91 5.90 -0.72
N ASN A 100 -15.34 6.76 -1.64
CA ASN A 100 -16.50 6.49 -2.49
C ASN A 100 -16.26 5.26 -3.39
N VAL A 101 -15.07 5.14 -3.98
CA VAL A 101 -14.70 3.96 -4.77
C VAL A 101 -14.73 2.69 -3.92
N ALA A 102 -14.21 2.73 -2.68
CA ALA A 102 -14.25 1.60 -1.76
C ALA A 102 -15.69 1.16 -1.43
N LEU A 103 -16.57 2.14 -1.15
CA LEU A 103 -17.99 1.88 -0.88
C LEU A 103 -18.72 1.32 -2.10
N SER A 104 -18.44 1.85 -3.30
CA SER A 104 -19.04 1.34 -4.55
C SER A 104 -18.61 -0.10 -4.83
N ILE A 105 -17.32 -0.42 -4.70
CA ILE A 105 -16.83 -1.80 -4.90
C ILE A 105 -17.44 -2.73 -3.85
N ALA A 106 -17.52 -2.31 -2.58
CA ALA A 106 -18.18 -3.10 -1.54
C ALA A 106 -19.66 -3.34 -1.85
N GLY A 107 -20.37 -2.35 -2.39
CA GLY A 107 -21.74 -2.51 -2.87
C GLY A 107 -21.88 -3.53 -3.99
N ILE A 108 -20.94 -3.56 -4.95
CA ILE A 108 -20.89 -4.58 -6.00
C ILE A 108 -20.71 -5.96 -5.40
N VAL A 109 -19.78 -6.14 -4.45
CA VAL A 109 -19.54 -7.43 -3.78
C VAL A 109 -20.79 -7.91 -3.02
N VAL A 110 -21.49 -7.02 -2.32
CA VAL A 110 -22.75 -7.36 -1.63
C VAL A 110 -23.83 -7.77 -2.63
N ASN A 111 -23.98 -7.02 -3.73
CA ASN A 111 -24.96 -7.32 -4.76
C ASN A 111 -24.67 -8.67 -5.44
N ASP A 112 -23.41 -8.97 -5.74
CA ASP A 112 -22.98 -10.23 -6.33
C ASP A 112 -23.24 -11.43 -5.40
N ILE A 113 -23.08 -11.26 -4.09
CA ILE A 113 -23.34 -12.31 -3.09
C ILE A 113 -24.85 -12.53 -2.87
N THR A 114 -25.62 -11.45 -2.75
CA THR A 114 -27.01 -11.49 -2.26
C THR A 114 -28.05 -11.40 -3.37
N THR A 115 -27.67 -10.97 -4.57
CA THR A 115 -28.55 -10.60 -5.70
C THR A 115 -29.53 -9.47 -5.40
N VAL A 116 -29.36 -8.78 -4.28
CA VAL A 116 -30.25 -7.72 -3.77
C VAL A 116 -29.51 -6.38 -3.80
N SER A 117 -30.26 -5.27 -3.81
CA SER A 117 -29.68 -3.94 -3.69
C SER A 117 -28.80 -3.82 -2.43
N PRO A 118 -27.56 -3.31 -2.53
CA PRO A 118 -26.67 -3.15 -1.39
C PRO A 118 -27.19 -2.14 -0.35
N SER A 119 -28.17 -1.30 -0.70
CA SER A 119 -28.85 -0.40 0.25
C SER A 119 -29.52 -1.12 1.42
N ASN A 120 -29.85 -2.41 1.26
CA ASN A 120 -30.45 -3.24 2.31
C ASN A 120 -29.40 -3.79 3.31
N PHE A 121 -28.10 -3.56 3.07
CA PHE A 121 -27.01 -4.10 3.86
C PHE A 121 -25.94 -3.03 4.19
N PRO A 122 -26.30 -1.90 4.81
CA PRO A 122 -25.41 -0.76 5.00
C PRO A 122 -24.18 -1.05 5.89
N HIS A 123 -24.34 -1.82 6.97
CA HIS A 123 -23.25 -2.21 7.86
C HIS A 123 -22.28 -3.19 7.18
N ALA A 124 -22.80 -4.13 6.39
CA ALA A 124 -21.95 -5.02 5.60
C ALA A 124 -21.15 -4.25 4.56
N VAL A 125 -21.76 -3.30 3.83
CA VAL A 125 -21.05 -2.45 2.86
C VAL A 125 -19.90 -1.69 3.52
N ILE A 126 -20.12 -1.10 4.70
CA ILE A 126 -19.06 -0.39 5.44
C ILE A 126 -17.91 -1.33 5.80
N LEU A 127 -18.19 -2.51 6.36
CA LEU A 127 -17.15 -3.47 6.75
C LEU A 127 -16.37 -4.01 5.54
N ILE A 128 -17.08 -4.33 4.46
CA ILE A 128 -16.47 -4.85 3.23
C ILE A 128 -15.59 -3.75 2.59
N SER A 129 -15.99 -2.47 2.67
CA SER A 129 -15.19 -1.36 2.12
C SER A 129 -13.80 -1.27 2.75
N ILE A 130 -13.65 -1.61 4.03
CA ILE A 130 -12.35 -1.70 4.72
C ILE A 130 -11.50 -2.82 4.09
N GLY A 131 -12.12 -3.95 3.77
CA GLY A 131 -11.48 -5.05 3.05
C GLY A 131 -11.13 -4.74 1.59
N VAL A 132 -11.71 -3.70 0.99
CA VAL A 132 -11.36 -3.27 -0.38
C VAL A 132 -10.09 -2.41 -0.40
N ILE A 133 -9.70 -1.80 0.73
CA ILE A 133 -8.57 -0.86 0.83
C ILE A 133 -7.27 -1.42 0.22
N PRO A 134 -6.84 -2.67 0.47
CA PRO A 134 -5.59 -3.18 -0.11
C PRO A 134 -5.62 -3.24 -1.64
N MET A 135 -6.77 -3.50 -2.26
CA MET A 135 -6.92 -3.45 -3.72
C MET A 135 -6.78 -2.00 -4.24
N ILE A 136 -7.35 -1.03 -3.53
CA ILE A 136 -7.22 0.40 -3.87
C ILE A 136 -5.77 0.85 -3.75
N ILE A 137 -5.05 0.41 -2.70
CA ILE A 137 -3.62 0.71 -2.53
C ILE A 137 -2.82 0.26 -3.75
N ALA A 138 -3.10 -0.93 -4.30
CA ALA A 138 -2.42 -1.41 -5.51
C ALA A 138 -2.61 -0.44 -6.70
N ILE A 139 -3.85 0.01 -6.94
CA ILE A 139 -4.18 0.98 -8.00
C ILE A 139 -3.47 2.32 -7.75
N VAL A 140 -3.51 2.82 -6.51
CA VAL A 140 -2.84 4.07 -6.13
C VAL A 140 -1.34 3.98 -6.35
N MET A 141 -0.70 2.85 -5.99
CA MET A 141 0.74 2.66 -6.20
C MET A 141 1.10 2.65 -7.68
N LEU A 142 0.26 2.08 -8.55
CA LEU A 142 0.44 2.14 -10.00
C LEU A 142 0.32 3.59 -10.53
N LEU A 143 -0.70 4.32 -10.10
CA LEU A 143 -0.88 5.73 -10.48
C LEU A 143 0.29 6.60 -10.00
N MET A 144 0.78 6.36 -8.79
CA MET A 144 1.97 7.03 -8.25
C MET A 144 3.22 6.74 -9.07
N TYR A 145 3.42 5.48 -9.50
CA TYR A 145 4.53 5.11 -10.38
C TYR A 145 4.48 5.90 -11.69
N PHE A 146 3.32 5.94 -12.37
CA PHE A 146 3.17 6.72 -13.60
C PHE A 146 3.38 8.22 -13.37
N ALA A 147 2.84 8.77 -12.28
CA ALA A 147 3.04 10.17 -11.93
C ALA A 147 4.53 10.49 -11.71
N ILE A 148 5.28 9.62 -11.01
CA ILE A 148 6.73 9.77 -10.82
C ILE A 148 7.47 9.67 -12.15
N LEU A 149 7.10 8.72 -13.01
CA LEU A 149 7.75 8.51 -14.30
C LEU A 149 7.57 9.74 -15.22
N VAL A 150 6.33 10.26 -15.32
CA VAL A 150 6.03 11.46 -16.13
C VAL A 150 6.69 12.69 -15.53
N THR A 151 6.58 12.92 -14.23
CA THR A 151 7.18 14.11 -13.59
C THR A 151 8.71 14.09 -13.63
N SER A 152 9.34 12.92 -13.42
CA SER A 152 10.79 12.78 -13.45
C SER A 152 11.35 12.93 -14.86
N SER A 153 10.67 12.42 -15.89
CA SER A 153 11.08 12.59 -17.29
C SER A 153 10.95 14.05 -17.74
N LEU A 154 9.86 14.75 -17.40
CA LEU A 154 9.71 16.19 -17.63
C LEU A 154 10.81 16.99 -16.92
N TRP A 155 11.14 16.64 -15.68
CA TRP A 155 12.21 17.30 -14.94
C TRP A 155 13.60 17.02 -15.54
N ALA A 156 13.86 15.80 -16.01
CA ALA A 156 15.09 15.45 -16.70
C ALA A 156 15.27 16.25 -17.99
N LEU A 157 14.20 16.37 -18.80
CA LEU A 157 14.19 17.23 -19.99
C LEU A 157 14.49 18.69 -19.62
N PHE A 158 13.85 19.22 -18.57
CA PHE A 158 14.10 20.57 -18.08
C PHE A 158 15.57 20.79 -17.67
N VAL A 159 16.18 19.83 -16.98
CA VAL A 159 17.56 19.93 -16.52
C VAL A 159 18.57 19.75 -17.64
N LEU A 160 18.34 18.85 -18.60
CA LEU A 160 19.29 18.49 -19.65
C LEU A 160 19.22 19.40 -20.88
N LEU A 161 18.03 19.84 -21.30
CA LEU A 161 17.84 20.52 -22.59
C LEU A 161 17.89 22.05 -22.50
N TYR A 162 17.53 22.65 -21.36
CA TYR A 162 17.35 24.09 -21.27
C TYR A 162 18.55 24.82 -20.67
N ASP A 163 18.89 25.96 -21.27
CA ASP A 163 19.97 26.83 -20.82
C ASP A 163 19.64 27.49 -19.47
N HIS A 164 20.68 27.91 -18.74
CA HIS A 164 20.61 28.49 -17.41
C HIS A 164 19.70 29.73 -17.37
N GLY A 165 19.66 30.53 -18.46
CA GLY A 165 18.80 31.69 -18.60
C GLY A 165 17.30 31.33 -18.66
N PHE A 166 16.94 30.28 -19.38
CA PHE A 166 15.55 29.78 -19.43
C PHE A 166 15.12 29.18 -18.09
N LYS A 167 16.05 28.51 -17.39
CA LYS A 167 15.79 27.93 -16.07
C LYS A 167 15.46 29.00 -15.02
N THR A 168 16.20 30.12 -15.03
CA THR A 168 15.93 31.27 -14.16
C THR A 168 14.71 32.08 -14.58
N PHE A 169 14.30 32.04 -15.85
CA PHE A 169 13.07 32.69 -16.32
C PHE A 169 11.81 31.96 -15.84
N ILE A 170 11.77 30.63 -15.96
CA ILE A 170 10.61 29.84 -15.51
C ILE A 170 10.58 29.69 -13.98
N PHE A 171 11.74 29.52 -13.34
CA PHE A 171 11.84 29.38 -11.89
C PHE A 171 12.84 30.41 -11.33
N PRO A 172 12.37 31.64 -11.04
CA PRO A 172 13.22 32.73 -10.55
C PRO A 172 13.91 32.43 -9.21
N GLU A 173 13.40 31.47 -8.45
CA GLU A 173 13.95 31.00 -7.16
C GLU A 173 14.89 29.80 -7.25
N TYR A 174 15.39 29.43 -8.45
CA TYR A 174 16.34 28.33 -8.61
C TYR A 174 17.73 28.67 -7.99
N ASP A 175 17.85 28.58 -6.67
CA ASP A 175 19.08 28.91 -5.94
C ASP A 175 20.07 27.73 -5.92
N VAL A 176 21.19 27.92 -6.60
CA VAL A 176 22.26 26.93 -6.76
C VAL A 176 23.17 26.86 -5.51
N ARG A 177 23.02 27.80 -4.56
CA ARG A 177 24.05 28.12 -3.54
C ARG A 177 23.94 27.39 -2.20
N LYS A 178 22.82 26.74 -1.87
CA LYS A 178 22.66 25.95 -0.61
C LYS A 178 22.70 24.43 -0.85
N LYS A 179 23.70 23.94 -1.59
CA LYS A 179 23.81 22.51 -1.90
C LYS A 179 24.44 21.76 -0.74
N LYS A 180 23.63 20.98 -0.02
CA LYS A 180 24.12 19.94 0.88
C LYS A 180 25.00 18.94 0.14
N PHE A 181 25.97 18.34 0.83
CA PHE A 181 26.85 17.30 0.30
C PHE A 181 26.01 16.20 -0.40
N LEU A 182 26.36 15.79 -1.63
CA LEU A 182 25.68 14.75 -2.43
C LEU A 182 24.16 14.91 -2.68
N HIS A 183 23.60 16.12 -2.53
CA HIS A 183 22.14 16.33 -2.60
C HIS A 183 21.46 15.81 -3.88
N LYS A 184 22.05 16.07 -5.06
CA LYS A 184 21.51 15.62 -6.36
C LYS A 184 21.45 14.10 -6.47
N THR A 185 22.53 13.43 -6.09
CA THR A 185 22.65 11.97 -6.14
C THR A 185 21.64 11.31 -5.21
N THR A 186 21.51 11.82 -3.97
CA THR A 186 20.51 11.31 -3.03
C THR A 186 19.09 11.47 -3.56
N ARG A 187 18.77 12.60 -4.20
CA ARG A 187 17.44 12.83 -4.76
C ARG A 187 17.11 11.87 -5.89
N LEU A 188 18.09 11.55 -6.73
CA LEU A 188 17.94 10.55 -7.79
C LEU A 188 17.70 9.15 -7.20
N VAL A 189 18.50 8.75 -6.21
CA VAL A 189 18.31 7.46 -5.51
C VAL A 189 16.94 7.38 -4.84
N GLN A 190 16.46 8.47 -4.23
CA GLN A 190 15.11 8.54 -3.66
C GLN A 190 14.01 8.30 -4.70
N ILE A 191 14.06 9.03 -5.82
CA ILE A 191 13.06 8.91 -6.89
C ILE A 191 13.05 7.48 -7.44
N LEU A 192 14.23 6.92 -7.72
CA LEU A 192 14.37 5.56 -8.21
C LEU A 192 13.87 4.53 -7.19
N SER A 193 14.19 4.72 -5.91
CA SER A 193 13.77 3.82 -4.84
C SER A 193 12.26 3.83 -4.64
N ILE A 194 11.62 4.99 -4.58
CA ILE A 194 10.16 5.09 -4.47
C ILE A 194 9.48 4.49 -5.71
N SER A 195 10.01 4.77 -6.90
CA SER A 195 9.51 4.21 -8.16
C SER A 195 9.54 2.68 -8.15
N LEU A 196 10.68 2.08 -7.76
CA LEU A 196 10.81 0.63 -7.64
C LEU A 196 9.88 0.06 -6.56
N TYR A 197 9.68 0.79 -5.46
CA TYR A 197 8.79 0.37 -4.38
C TYR A 197 7.33 0.33 -4.84
N CYS A 198 6.87 1.33 -5.60
CA CYS A 198 5.55 1.35 -6.19
C CYS A 198 5.30 0.12 -7.09
N VAL A 199 6.26 -0.22 -7.96
CA VAL A 199 6.18 -1.41 -8.82
C VAL A 199 6.19 -2.69 -8.00
N TYR A 200 7.05 -2.77 -6.98
CA TYR A 200 7.11 -3.93 -6.08
C TYR A 200 5.77 -4.19 -5.38
N VAL A 201 5.17 -3.16 -4.77
CA VAL A 201 3.88 -3.28 -4.07
C VAL A 201 2.76 -3.66 -5.05
N TYR A 202 2.70 -3.00 -6.21
CA TYR A 202 1.71 -3.33 -7.24
C TYR A 202 1.84 -4.79 -7.72
N SER A 203 3.06 -5.23 -8.02
CA SER A 203 3.33 -6.60 -8.46
C SER A 203 2.97 -7.62 -7.38
N PHE A 204 3.31 -7.34 -6.11
CA PHE A 204 2.91 -8.17 -4.98
C PHE A 204 1.39 -8.34 -4.92
N PHE A 205 0.63 -7.25 -5.04
CA PHE A 205 -0.84 -7.33 -5.02
C PHE A 205 -1.42 -8.05 -6.22
N GLN A 206 -0.89 -7.86 -7.43
CA GLN A 206 -1.35 -8.57 -8.62
C GLN A 206 -1.17 -10.09 -8.48
N ASN A 207 -0.04 -10.52 -7.93
CA ASN A 207 0.24 -11.94 -7.72
C ASN A 207 -0.67 -12.58 -6.65
N THR A 208 -1.17 -11.80 -5.69
CA THR A 208 -2.04 -12.29 -4.61
C THR A 208 -3.53 -11.92 -4.81
N LEU A 209 -3.89 -11.25 -5.92
CA LEU A 209 -5.22 -10.67 -6.11
C LEU A 209 -6.34 -11.72 -6.07
N ASN A 210 -6.14 -12.87 -6.73
CA ASN A 210 -7.15 -13.94 -6.77
C ASN A 210 -7.40 -14.55 -5.40
N GLU A 211 -6.33 -14.83 -4.65
CA GLU A 211 -6.42 -15.35 -3.28
C GLU A 211 -7.10 -14.34 -2.35
N TYR A 212 -6.72 -13.06 -2.49
CA TYR A 212 -7.30 -11.98 -1.71
C TYR A 212 -8.77 -11.74 -2.03
N SER A 213 -9.17 -11.82 -3.30
CA SER A 213 -10.56 -11.74 -3.73
C SER A 213 -11.39 -12.86 -3.10
N ASN A 214 -10.92 -14.11 -3.16
CA ASN A 214 -11.59 -15.24 -2.51
C ASN A 214 -11.73 -15.05 -1.00
N PHE A 215 -10.67 -14.55 -0.34
CA PHE A 215 -10.71 -14.19 1.07
C PHE A 215 -11.76 -13.10 1.35
N LEU A 216 -11.80 -12.04 0.53
CA LEU A 216 -12.75 -10.95 0.66
C LEU A 216 -14.19 -11.46 0.50
N TYR A 217 -14.48 -12.27 -0.52
CA TYR A 217 -15.80 -12.85 -0.74
C TYR A 217 -16.23 -13.80 0.38
N LYS A 218 -15.33 -14.67 0.87
CA LYS A 218 -15.62 -15.57 2.01
C LYS A 218 -15.98 -14.78 3.26
N ASN A 219 -15.21 -13.73 3.58
CA ASN A 219 -15.50 -12.89 4.75
C ASN A 219 -16.74 -12.01 4.56
N SER A 220 -16.99 -11.52 3.34
CA SER A 220 -18.17 -10.71 3.01
C SER A 220 -19.47 -11.48 3.27
N LYS A 221 -19.54 -12.76 2.86
CA LYS A 221 -20.68 -13.64 3.19
C LYS A 221 -20.90 -13.76 4.71
N SER A 222 -19.81 -13.87 5.47
CA SER A 222 -19.86 -13.95 6.93
C SER A 222 -20.34 -12.64 7.57
N PHE A 223 -19.89 -11.49 7.06
CA PHE A 223 -20.30 -10.18 7.54
C PHE A 223 -21.78 -9.93 7.31
N ILE A 224 -22.28 -10.20 6.10
CA ILE A 224 -23.72 -10.11 5.78
C ILE A 224 -24.52 -10.99 6.75
N TYR A 225 -24.17 -12.28 6.86
CA TYR A 225 -24.88 -13.22 7.73
C TYR A 225 -24.85 -12.82 9.22
N THR A 226 -23.76 -12.22 9.69
CA THR A 226 -23.56 -11.94 11.12
C THR A 226 -24.19 -10.62 11.53
N PHE A 227 -24.00 -9.57 10.73
CA PHE A 227 -24.35 -8.20 11.11
C PHE A 227 -25.69 -7.72 10.54
N GLU A 228 -26.17 -8.31 9.45
CA GLU A 228 -27.38 -7.82 8.75
C GLU A 228 -28.54 -8.81 8.76
N MET A 229 -28.29 -10.06 9.17
CA MET A 229 -29.32 -11.10 9.17
C MET A 229 -29.72 -11.53 10.58
N TYR A 230 -31.02 -11.74 10.75
CA TYR A 230 -31.66 -12.05 12.02
C TYR A 230 -32.10 -13.51 12.08
N SER A 231 -31.90 -14.15 13.24
CA SER A 231 -32.31 -15.55 13.45
C SER A 231 -33.82 -15.72 13.69
N LYS A 232 -34.55 -14.63 13.96
CA LYS A 232 -35.99 -14.66 14.20
C LYS A 232 -36.68 -13.86 13.11
N SER A 233 -37.75 -14.41 12.55
CA SER A 233 -38.58 -13.76 11.54
C SER A 233 -40.07 -13.82 11.91
N PRO A 234 -40.86 -12.80 11.51
CA PRO A 234 -42.31 -12.82 11.62
C PRO A 234 -42.97 -13.69 10.53
N CYS A 235 -42.19 -14.17 9.56
CA CYS A 235 -42.69 -15.02 8.49
C CYS A 235 -42.90 -16.47 8.96
N LYS A 236 -43.91 -17.13 8.41
CA LYS A 236 -44.25 -18.54 8.63
C LYS A 236 -43.46 -19.45 7.69
N ASP A 237 -43.28 -20.71 8.09
CA ASP A 237 -42.76 -21.81 7.26
C ASP A 237 -41.39 -21.58 6.59
N ILE A 238 -40.52 -20.77 7.22
CA ILE A 238 -39.15 -20.54 6.76
C ILE A 238 -38.22 -21.63 7.29
N PRO A 239 -37.36 -22.21 6.43
CA PRO A 239 -36.32 -23.14 6.86
C PRO A 239 -35.37 -22.55 7.93
N GLU A 240 -34.78 -23.41 8.75
CA GLU A 240 -33.78 -22.97 9.74
C GLU A 240 -32.64 -22.17 9.08
N GLY A 241 -32.29 -21.03 9.68
CA GLY A 241 -31.30 -20.10 9.15
C GLY A 241 -31.52 -18.69 9.67
N LYS A 242 -30.93 -17.71 8.98
CA LYS A 242 -31.16 -16.29 9.25
C LYS A 242 -31.84 -15.62 8.07
N VAL A 243 -32.53 -14.51 8.32
CA VAL A 243 -33.21 -13.73 7.29
C VAL A 243 -32.82 -12.26 7.33
N ALA A 244 -32.86 -11.59 6.18
CA ALA A 244 -32.89 -10.15 6.07
C ALA A 244 -34.17 -9.73 5.34
N PHE A 245 -34.81 -8.65 5.77
CA PHE A 245 -35.98 -8.10 5.10
C PHE A 245 -35.52 -7.18 3.98
N ILE A 246 -35.98 -7.45 2.76
CA ILE A 246 -35.49 -6.74 1.56
C ILE A 246 -36.56 -5.88 0.89
N GLY A 247 -37.73 -5.74 1.54
CA GLY A 247 -38.90 -5.01 1.03
C GLY A 247 -39.86 -5.90 0.22
N ASP A 248 -41.03 -5.36 -0.11
CA ASP A 248 -42.06 -6.00 -0.96
C ASP A 248 -42.48 -7.42 -0.51
N ASP A 249 -42.66 -7.62 0.80
CA ASP A 249 -42.94 -8.93 1.41
C ASP A 249 -41.92 -10.00 1.01
N LYS A 250 -40.71 -9.62 0.63
CA LYS A 250 -39.61 -10.51 0.32
C LYS A 250 -38.55 -10.47 1.41
N ILE A 251 -37.91 -11.61 1.56
CA ILE A 251 -36.82 -11.80 2.49
C ILE A 251 -35.68 -12.52 1.79
N LEU A 252 -34.47 -12.17 2.19
CA LEU A 252 -33.28 -12.94 1.87
C LEU A 252 -33.05 -13.94 2.99
N HIS A 253 -33.20 -15.23 2.72
CA HIS A 253 -32.84 -16.31 3.63
C HIS A 253 -31.41 -16.74 3.38
N ALA A 254 -30.65 -16.93 4.46
CA ALA A 254 -29.34 -17.52 4.41
C ALA A 254 -29.29 -18.80 5.23
N LYS A 255 -28.86 -19.88 4.57
CA LYS A 255 -28.56 -21.16 5.19
C LYS A 255 -27.05 -21.37 5.24
N ARG A 256 -26.53 -21.63 6.44
CA ARG A 256 -25.14 -22.02 6.67
C ARG A 256 -25.07 -23.54 6.83
N ASN A 257 -24.34 -24.22 5.94
CA ASN A 257 -24.03 -25.63 6.06
C ASN A 257 -22.51 -25.81 6.10
N GLY A 258 -21.94 -25.90 7.30
CA GLY A 258 -20.50 -25.84 7.50
C GLY A 258 -19.93 -24.49 7.04
N GLU A 259 -18.96 -24.52 6.11
CA GLU A 259 -18.37 -23.32 5.50
C GLU A 259 -19.20 -22.71 4.36
N ILE A 260 -20.17 -23.46 3.82
CA ILE A 260 -20.94 -23.02 2.66
C ILE A 260 -22.14 -22.20 3.13
N MET A 261 -22.19 -20.94 2.73
CA MET A 261 -23.33 -20.05 2.93
C MET A 261 -24.06 -19.85 1.61
N THR A 262 -25.34 -20.19 1.60
CA THR A 262 -26.24 -19.99 0.45
C THR A 262 -27.27 -18.94 0.78
N PHE A 263 -27.52 -18.03 -0.17
CA PHE A 263 -28.50 -16.96 -0.07
C PHE A 263 -29.61 -17.22 -1.08
N LYS A 264 -30.86 -17.16 -0.65
CA LYS A 264 -32.04 -17.36 -1.50
C LYS A 264 -33.14 -16.39 -1.10
N ILE A 265 -33.88 -15.92 -2.08
CA ILE A 265 -35.02 -15.02 -1.85
C ILE A 265 -36.28 -15.85 -1.65
N TYR A 266 -37.07 -15.51 -0.64
CA TYR A 266 -38.38 -16.07 -0.35
C TYR A 266 -39.42 -14.95 -0.20
N THR A 267 -40.68 -15.26 -0.48
CA THR A 267 -41.81 -14.42 -0.09
C THR A 267 -42.16 -14.71 1.37
N CYS A 268 -42.44 -13.67 2.15
CA CYS A 268 -42.74 -13.73 3.56
C CYS A 268 -44.26 -13.77 3.76
N ASP A 269 -44.79 -14.94 4.11
CA ASP A 269 -46.14 -15.03 4.64
C ASP A 269 -46.11 -14.74 6.13
N TYR A 270 -46.69 -13.61 6.54
CA TYR A 270 -46.67 -13.19 7.94
C TYR A 270 -47.47 -14.15 8.83
N LYS A 271 -46.93 -14.47 10.00
CA LYS A 271 -47.67 -15.18 11.05
C LYS A 271 -48.85 -14.28 11.46
N THR A 272 -50.06 -14.68 11.13
CA THR A 272 -51.26 -14.12 11.74
C THR A 272 -51.26 -14.50 13.21
N ASN A 273 -51.18 -13.50 14.09
CA ASN A 273 -51.41 -13.68 15.53
C ASN A 273 -52.85 -14.16 15.79
#